data_AF-A0AAU3VMD2-F1
#
_entry.id   AF-A0AAU3VMD2-F1
#
_cell.length_a   1.000
_cell.length_b   1.000
_cell.length_c   1.000
_cell.angle_alpha   90.00
_cell.angle_beta   90.00
_cell.angle_gamma   90.00
#
_symmetry.space_group_name_H-M   'P 1'
#
loop_
_entity.id
_entity.type
_entity.pdbx_description
1 polymer ?
#
loop_
_entity_poly.entity_id
_entity_poly.type
_entity_poly.pdbx_seq_one_letter_code
_entity_poly.pdbx_strand_id
1 'polypeptide(L)'
;MGSHSSEVRDGMRIDWDVPIPMDDGVVLRADVLRPVTEGRHPVIMTHGPYAKGLAFQEGYPGMWGPLSAKYPDVTAGSSNRYQNWETVDPEK
;
A
#
# COMPACT_ATOMS: atom_id res chain seq x y z
N MET A 1 7.59 19.52 -10.07
CA MET A 1 6.59 18.45 -9.85
C MET A 1 7.35 17.15 -9.73
N GLY A 2 7.24 16.44 -8.61
CA GLY A 2 7.93 15.15 -8.42
C GLY A 2 7.52 14.16 -9.51
N SER A 3 8.51 13.50 -10.10
CA SER A 3 8.30 12.39 -11.03
C SER A 3 7.57 11.28 -10.28
N HIS A 4 6.40 10.84 -10.78
CA HIS A 4 5.89 9.52 -10.40
C HIS A 4 6.75 8.46 -11.11
N SER A 5 6.81 7.26 -10.58
CA SER A 5 7.54 6.15 -11.20
C SER A 5 6.66 4.90 -11.25
N SER A 6 7.01 3.96 -12.13
CA SER A 6 6.29 2.70 -12.29
C SER A 6 7.30 1.57 -12.41
N GLU A 7 7.10 0.50 -11.65
CA GLU A 7 7.96 -0.69 -11.69
C GLU A 7 7.15 -1.99 -11.54
N VAL A 8 7.73 -3.10 -12.02
CA VAL A 8 7.23 -4.43 -11.66
C VAL A 8 8.07 -4.96 -10.52
N ARG A 9 7.42 -5.25 -9.40
CA ARG A 9 8.06 -5.69 -8.17
C ARG A 9 7.12 -6.61 -7.38
N ASP A 10 7.66 -7.67 -6.80
CA ASP A 10 6.92 -8.60 -5.92
C ASP A 10 5.61 -9.14 -6.55
N GLY A 11 5.64 -9.40 -7.86
CA GLY A 11 4.49 -9.94 -8.61
C GLY A 11 3.40 -8.91 -8.96
N MET A 12 3.62 -7.62 -8.67
CA MET A 12 2.71 -6.52 -8.94
C MET A 12 3.34 -5.46 -9.85
N ARG A 13 2.49 -4.69 -10.54
CA ARG A 13 2.86 -3.37 -11.06
C ARG A 13 2.61 -2.36 -9.96
N ILE A 14 3.62 -1.57 -9.60
CA ILE A 14 3.49 -0.53 -8.61
C ILE A 14 3.76 0.82 -9.28
N ASP A 15 2.75 1.67 -9.28
CA ASP A 15 2.84 3.06 -9.72
C ASP A 15 2.95 3.96 -8.47
N TRP A 16 4.14 4.54 -8.26
CA TRP A 16 4.49 5.34 -7.07
C TRP A 16 4.15 6.82 -7.25
N ASP A 17 3.59 7.44 -6.22
CA ASP A 17 3.30 8.89 -6.16
C ASP A 17 2.45 9.44 -7.33
N VAL A 18 1.48 8.65 -7.77
CA VAL A 18 0.50 9.03 -8.80
C VAL A 18 -0.24 10.29 -8.35
N PRO A 19 -0.22 11.38 -9.12
CA PRO A 19 -0.92 12.62 -8.78
C PRO A 19 -2.44 12.44 -8.91
N ILE A 20 -3.17 12.89 -7.90
CA ILE A 20 -4.63 13.00 -7.93
C ILE A 20 -4.99 14.49 -7.72
N PRO A 21 -5.26 15.24 -8.80
CA PRO A 21 -5.67 16.63 -8.70
C PRO A 21 -7.07 16.75 -8.10
N MET A 22 -7.20 17.56 -7.05
CA MET A 22 -8.46 17.92 -6.42
C MET A 22 -9.04 19.19 -7.08
N ASP A 23 -10.31 19.48 -6.80
CA ASP A 23 -11.04 20.64 -7.33
C ASP A 23 -10.57 21.98 -6.75
N ASP A 24 -9.99 21.98 -5.55
CA ASP A 24 -9.38 23.12 -4.89
C ASP A 24 -7.93 23.43 -5.35
N GLY A 25 -7.38 22.62 -6.26
CA GLY A 25 -6.03 22.74 -6.78
C GLY A 25 -4.95 22.01 -5.95
N VAL A 26 -5.31 21.39 -4.82
CA VAL A 26 -4.41 20.48 -4.10
C VAL A 26 -4.16 19.22 -4.94
N VAL A 27 -2.94 18.69 -4.91
CA VAL A 27 -2.59 17.43 -5.57
C VAL A 27 -2.25 16.39 -4.52
N LEU A 28 -3.15 15.44 -4.29
CA LEU A 28 -2.88 14.27 -3.47
C LEU A 28 -1.98 13.28 -4.23
N ARG A 29 -1.37 12.36 -3.50
CA ARG A 29 -0.45 11.34 -4.04
C ARG A 29 -0.84 9.97 -3.55
N ALA A 30 -0.99 9.03 -4.48
CA ALA A 30 -1.30 7.64 -4.18
C ALA A 30 -0.24 6.71 -4.76
N ASP A 31 -0.03 5.59 -4.06
CA ASP A 31 0.66 4.44 -4.64
C ASP A 31 -0.41 3.47 -5.13
N VAL A 32 -0.28 2.98 -6.36
CA VAL A 32 -1.23 2.05 -6.98
C VAL A 32 -0.53 0.72 -7.17
N LEU A 33 -0.90 -0.26 -6.35
CA LEU A 33 -0.44 -1.64 -6.44
C LEU A 33 -1.50 -2.47 -7.16
N ARG A 34 -1.16 -2.99 -8.34
CA ARG A 34 -2.11 -3.71 -9.22
C ARG A 34 -1.49 -4.96 -9.83
N PRO A 35 -2.30 -5.93 -10.30
CA PRO A 35 -1.79 -7.08 -11.04
C PRO A 35 -0.94 -6.65 -12.25
N VAL A 36 0.10 -7.44 -12.57
CA VAL A 36 0.94 -7.20 -13.76
C VAL A 36 0.14 -7.32 -15.06
N THR A 37 -0.93 -8.11 -15.05
CA THR A 37 -1.82 -8.29 -16.20
C THR A 37 -2.67 -7.05 -16.45
N GLU A 38 -2.62 -6.55 -17.68
CA GLU A 38 -3.47 -5.45 -18.12
C GLU A 38 -4.97 -5.83 -18.07
N GLY A 39 -5.82 -4.86 -17.73
CA GLY A 39 -7.25 -5.06 -17.62
C GLY A 39 -7.92 -4.12 -16.64
N ARG A 40 -9.24 -4.28 -16.48
CA ARG A 40 -10.01 -3.59 -15.44
C ARG A 40 -10.13 -4.51 -14.23
N HIS A 41 -9.73 -4.01 -13.07
CA HIS A 41 -9.75 -4.73 -11.80
C HIS A 41 -10.62 -3.97 -10.79
N PRO A 42 -11.29 -4.65 -9.85
CA PRO A 42 -11.88 -3.98 -8.70
C PRO A 42 -10.79 -3.28 -7.88
N VAL A 43 -11.15 -2.17 -7.24
CA VAL A 43 -10.21 -1.35 -6.46
C VAL A 43 -10.62 -1.38 -5.00
N ILE A 44 -9.65 -1.70 -4.14
CA ILE A 44 -9.71 -1.39 -2.71
C ILE A 44 -8.94 -0.09 -2.51
N MET A 45 -9.58 0.92 -1.94
CA MET A 45 -8.95 2.21 -1.68
C MET A 45 -8.81 2.43 -0.18
N THR A 46 -7.60 2.81 0.24
CA THR A 46 -7.31 3.24 1.60
C THR A 46 -6.81 4.68 1.58
N HIS A 47 -7.34 5.50 2.48
CA HIS A 47 -6.90 6.88 2.66
C HIS A 47 -6.72 7.13 4.16
N GLY A 48 -5.49 7.40 4.57
CA GLY A 48 -5.17 7.60 5.97
C GLY A 48 -4.01 8.59 6.13
N PRO A 49 -3.92 9.27 7.28
CA PRO A 49 -2.86 10.24 7.55
C PRO A 49 -1.52 9.59 7.90
N TYR A 50 -1.46 8.25 8.00
CA TYR A 50 -0.33 7.48 8.52
C TYR A 50 0.69 7.06 7.44
N ALA A 51 1.16 8.02 6.63
CA ALA A 51 2.28 7.87 5.68
C ALA A 51 2.25 6.60 4.80
N LYS A 52 1.63 6.64 3.62
CA LYS A 52 1.43 5.50 2.68
C LYS A 52 2.64 4.58 2.40
N GLY A 53 3.88 5.06 2.57
CA GLY A 53 5.11 4.28 2.36
C GLY A 53 5.76 3.70 3.63
N LEU A 54 5.11 3.79 4.79
CA LEU A 54 5.62 3.26 6.06
C LEU A 54 5.04 1.86 6.30
N ALA A 55 5.90 0.85 6.24
CA ALA A 55 5.51 -0.51 6.55
C ALA A 55 5.03 -0.63 8.01
N PHE A 56 3.95 -1.36 8.24
CA PHE A 56 3.29 -1.45 9.55
C PHE A 56 4.26 -1.97 10.63
N GLN A 57 5.04 -3.00 10.32
CA GLN A 57 6.07 -3.56 11.20
C GLN A 57 7.18 -2.57 11.59
N GLU A 58 7.43 -1.54 10.77
CA GLU A 58 8.44 -0.52 11.02
C GLU A 58 7.83 0.67 11.77
N GLY A 59 6.66 1.15 11.35
CA GLY A 59 6.01 2.31 11.94
C GLY A 59 5.38 2.05 13.31
N TYR A 60 4.88 0.84 13.54
CA TYR A 60 4.09 0.50 14.72
C TYR A 60 4.45 -0.88 15.30
N PRO A 61 5.73 -1.15 15.62
CA PRO A 61 6.19 -2.47 16.05
C PRO A 61 5.48 -3.00 17.31
N GLY A 62 5.09 -2.11 18.23
CA GLY A 62 4.35 -2.46 19.45
C GLY A 62 2.94 -2.97 19.20
N MET A 63 2.34 -2.61 18.06
CA MET A 63 1.04 -3.13 17.61
C MET A 63 1.22 -4.34 16.69
N TRP A 64 2.22 -4.30 15.82
CA TRP A 64 2.55 -5.38 14.88
C TRP A 64 2.92 -6.70 15.60
N GLY A 65 3.78 -6.63 16.63
CA GLY A 65 4.28 -7.82 17.32
C GLY A 65 3.16 -8.69 17.91
N PRO A 66 2.28 -8.14 18.76
CA PRO A 66 1.15 -8.90 19.30
C PRO A 66 0.17 -9.39 18.23
N LEU A 67 -0.09 -8.57 17.19
CA LEU A 67 -0.99 -8.93 16.10
C LEU A 67 -0.48 -10.17 15.35
N SER A 68 0.76 -10.11 14.87
CA SER A 68 1.39 -11.19 14.08
C SER A 68 1.61 -12.46 14.91
N ALA A 69 1.88 -12.34 16.22
CA ALA A 69 2.02 -13.49 17.11
C ALA A 69 0.68 -14.17 17.42
N LYS A 70 -0.40 -13.38 17.61
CA LYS A 70 -1.71 -13.90 18.00
C LYS A 70 -2.55 -14.39 16.81
N TYR A 71 -2.37 -13.77 15.64
CA TYR A 71 -3.16 -14.02 14.43
C TYR A 71 -2.21 -14.30 13.26
N PRO A 72 -1.64 -15.51 13.18
CA PRO A 72 -0.63 -15.85 12.16
C PRO A 72 -1.18 -15.84 10.73
N ASP A 73 -2.50 -15.92 10.55
CA ASP A 73 -3.20 -15.73 9.28
C ASP A 73 -3.02 -14.31 8.70
N VAL A 74 -2.81 -13.31 9.56
CA VAL A 74 -2.52 -11.93 9.14
C VAL A 74 -1.22 -11.83 8.35
N THR A 75 -0.24 -12.69 8.61
CA THR A 75 1.05 -12.70 7.90
C THR A 75 1.21 -13.87 6.93
N ALA A 76 0.36 -14.90 7.04
CA ALA A 76 0.44 -16.06 6.18
C ALA A 76 0.31 -15.68 4.68
N GLY A 77 1.18 -16.24 3.84
CA GLY A 77 1.12 -16.09 2.39
C GLY A 77 1.57 -14.74 1.82
N SER A 78 2.13 -13.86 2.65
CA SER A 78 2.56 -12.53 2.25
C SER A 78 3.86 -12.13 2.96
N SER A 79 4.56 -11.12 2.42
CA SER A 79 5.66 -10.47 3.13
C SER A 79 5.21 -9.29 3.99
N ASN A 80 3.99 -8.78 3.79
CA ASN A 80 3.41 -7.61 4.45
C ASN A 80 4.25 -6.33 4.29
N ARG A 81 5.18 -6.27 3.33
CA ARG A 81 6.09 -5.13 3.15
C ARG A 81 5.39 -3.83 2.74
N TYR A 82 4.20 -3.95 2.17
CA TYR A 82 3.39 -2.83 1.69
C TYR A 82 2.18 -2.55 2.59
N GLN A 83 1.94 -3.38 3.60
CA GLN A 83 0.87 -3.15 4.54
C GLN A 83 1.23 -1.98 5.44
N ASN A 84 0.34 -1.01 5.52
CA ASN A 84 0.41 0.09 6.48
C ASN A 84 -0.63 -0.11 7.59
N TRP A 85 -0.49 0.62 8.70
CA TRP A 85 -1.47 0.69 9.78
C TRP A 85 -2.89 0.93 9.25
N GLU A 86 -3.85 0.13 9.72
CA GLU A 86 -5.28 0.18 9.33
C GLU A 86 -5.57 -0.05 7.83
N THR A 87 -4.58 -0.50 7.06
CA THR A 87 -4.75 -0.79 5.63
C THR A 87 -4.65 -2.29 5.31
N VAL A 88 -5.18 -2.65 4.15
CA VAL A 88 -5.05 -4.01 3.61
C VAL A 88 -3.61 -4.26 3.15
N ASP A 89 -3.24 -5.53 3.15
CA ASP A 89 -2.00 -5.98 2.54
C ASP A 89 -2.23 -6.29 1.05
N PRO A 90 -1.62 -5.54 0.11
CA PRO A 90 -1.88 -5.69 -1.32
C PRO A 90 -1.28 -6.96 -1.93
N GLU A 91 -0.44 -7.70 -1.18
CA GLU A 91 0.05 -9.02 -1.60
C GLU A 91 -1.00 -10.14 -1.37
N LYS A 92 -2.19 -9.83 -0.85
CA LYS A 92 -3.26 -10.77 -0.49
C LYS A 92 -4.57 -10.57 -1.25
#